data_AF-A0A929F3Y4-F1
#
_entry.id   AF-A0A929F3Y4-F1
#
_cell.length_a   1.000
_cell.length_b   1.000
_cell.length_c   1.000
_cell.angle_alpha   90.00
_cell.angle_beta   90.00
_cell.angle_gamma   90.00
#
_symmetry.space_group_name_H-M   'P 1'
#
loop_
_entity.id
_entity.type
_entity.pdbx_description
1 polymer ?
#
loop_
_entity_poly.entity_id
_entity_poly.type
_entity_poly.pdbx_seq_one_letter_code
_entity_poly.pdbx_strand_id
1 'polypeptide(L)'
;MSIITLTTDFGLKDPYVGEMKGVILSINKSANIVDITHKVSPQDVMEGALTLSQAYPFFPEDTIHVAVVDPGVGSERRPVLINTGREIFIGPDNGIFTKVLQRGKVKRIIHLTNRKYFLNNISSTFHGRDVFAPVAAHLSSGVNANELGSEIDNPILLKLPFAIISGGKVTGELIYIDGYGNLISNITEEEIRSLEHEDSLIVKLNKRVIKGMKNTYSDVGAG
;
A
#
# COMPACT_ATOMS: atom_id res chain seq x y z
N MET A 1 -2.40 17.07 15.44
CA MET A 1 -1.56 17.07 14.23
C MET A 1 -1.81 15.77 13.51
N SER A 2 -2.25 15.82 12.26
CA SER A 2 -2.51 14.64 11.44
C SER A 2 -1.30 14.31 10.55
N ILE A 3 -0.95 13.03 10.45
CA ILE A 3 0.09 12.55 9.55
C ILE A 3 -0.56 12.17 8.22
N ILE A 4 0.02 12.65 7.12
CA ILE A 4 -0.31 12.20 5.77
C ILE A 4 0.92 11.49 5.21
N THR A 5 0.79 10.22 4.85
CA THR A 5 1.87 9.50 4.19
C THR A 5 1.70 9.49 2.68
N LEU A 6 2.81 9.47 1.93
CA LEU A 6 2.79 9.33 0.48
C LEU A 6 3.56 8.07 0.04
N THR A 7 2.91 7.23 -0.75
CA THR A 7 3.52 6.09 -1.46
C THR A 7 3.23 6.21 -2.95
N THR A 8 4.23 6.41 -3.81
CA THR A 8 4.01 6.56 -5.27
C THR A 8 5.09 5.89 -6.13
N ASP A 9 4.84 5.81 -7.44
CA ASP A 9 5.79 5.40 -8.47
C ASP A 9 6.37 6.60 -9.27
N PHE A 10 6.22 7.82 -8.76
CA PHE A 10 6.56 9.05 -9.48
C PHE A 10 8.05 9.38 -9.52
N GLY A 11 8.86 8.68 -8.73
CA GLY A 11 10.24 9.05 -8.50
C GLY A 11 10.39 10.39 -7.77
N LEU A 12 11.63 10.86 -7.72
CA LEU A 12 12.00 12.16 -7.14
C LEU A 12 12.67 13.11 -8.15
N LYS A 13 12.73 12.69 -9.42
CA LYS A 13 13.33 13.48 -10.50
C LYS A 13 12.36 14.57 -11.00
N ASP A 14 11.09 14.22 -11.11
CA ASP A 14 10.03 15.05 -11.68
C ASP A 14 9.22 15.76 -10.57
N PRO A 15 8.49 16.84 -10.87
CA PRO A 15 7.89 17.71 -9.84
C PRO A 15 6.68 17.10 -9.13
N TYR A 16 6.18 15.95 -9.59
CA TYR A 16 4.88 15.39 -9.19
C TYR A 16 4.69 15.27 -7.68
N VAL A 17 5.69 14.75 -6.96
CA VAL A 17 5.64 14.64 -5.50
C VAL A 17 5.58 16.01 -4.84
N GLY A 18 6.39 16.95 -5.34
CA GLY A 18 6.40 18.34 -4.86
C GLY A 18 5.06 19.04 -5.04
N GLU A 19 4.41 18.83 -6.19
CA GLU A 19 3.07 19.36 -6.48
C GLU A 19 2.02 18.81 -5.51
N MET A 20 2.00 17.51 -5.25
CA MET A 20 1.09 16.90 -4.27
C MET A 20 1.29 17.51 -2.87
N LYS A 21 2.54 17.65 -2.43
CA LYS A 21 2.87 18.26 -1.13
C LYS A 21 2.44 19.72 -1.06
N GLY A 22 2.66 20.48 -2.13
CA GLY A 22 2.22 21.86 -2.24
C GLY A 22 0.70 21.99 -2.10
N VAL A 23 -0.06 21.12 -2.77
CA VAL A 23 -1.53 21.07 -2.65
C VAL A 23 -1.94 20.75 -1.21
N ILE A 24 -1.36 19.71 -0.60
CA ILE A 24 -1.65 19.34 0.79
C ILE A 24 -1.43 20.53 1.72
N LEU A 25 -0.26 21.18 1.65
CA LEU A 25 0.10 22.28 2.53
C LEU A 25 -0.68 23.56 2.26
N SER A 26 -1.20 23.75 1.04
CA SER A 26 -2.08 24.88 0.72
C SER A 26 -3.46 24.78 1.39
N ILE A 27 -3.95 23.56 1.61
CA ILE A 27 -5.24 23.27 2.26
C ILE A 27 -5.06 23.10 3.78
N ASN A 28 -4.02 22.38 4.21
CA ASN A 28 -3.65 22.23 5.62
C ASN A 28 -2.16 22.51 5.84
N LYS A 29 -1.84 23.74 6.26
CA LYS A 29 -0.46 24.18 6.56
C LYS A 29 0.17 23.46 7.76
N SER A 30 -0.64 22.78 8.58
CA SER A 30 -0.18 22.06 9.78
C SER A 30 -0.02 20.55 9.59
N ALA A 31 -0.25 20.05 8.37
CA ALA A 31 -0.11 18.64 8.05
C ALA A 31 1.35 18.18 8.13
N ASN A 32 1.58 17.04 8.78
CA ASN A 32 2.88 16.38 8.77
C ASN A 32 2.93 15.38 7.61
N ILE A 33 3.68 15.72 6.55
CA ILE A 33 3.81 14.85 5.38
C ILE A 33 5.01 13.94 5.54
N VAL A 34 4.80 12.62 5.41
CA VAL A 34 5.85 11.60 5.48
C VAL A 34 5.88 10.80 4.18
N ASP A 35 7.01 10.80 3.49
CA ASP A 35 7.16 9.92 2.33
C ASP A 35 7.50 8.51 2.82
N ILE A 36 6.66 7.52 2.47
CA ILE A 36 7.03 6.11 2.64
C ILE A 36 8.05 5.76 1.56
N THR A 37 7.70 6.00 0.30
CA THR A 37 8.61 5.94 -0.84
C THR A 37 7.95 6.54 -2.08
N HIS A 38 8.78 6.97 -3.02
CA HIS A 38 8.36 7.35 -4.37
C HIS A 38 9.03 6.49 -5.44
N LYS A 39 9.62 5.37 -5.02
CA LYS A 39 10.44 4.48 -5.86
C LYS A 39 9.79 3.13 -6.09
N VAL A 40 8.48 3.01 -5.90
CA VAL A 40 7.74 1.85 -6.43
C VAL A 40 8.01 1.78 -7.93
N SER A 41 8.19 0.58 -8.48
CA SER A 41 8.41 0.42 -9.91
C SER A 41 7.24 1.04 -10.68
N PRO A 42 7.51 1.76 -11.79
CA PRO A 42 6.46 2.39 -12.58
C PRO A 42 5.32 1.42 -12.91
N GLN A 43 4.10 1.81 -12.57
CA GLN A 43 2.86 1.07 -12.81
C GLN A 43 2.71 -0.26 -12.04
N ASP A 44 3.63 -0.61 -11.14
CA ASP A 44 3.57 -1.85 -10.37
C ASP A 44 2.65 -1.71 -9.13
N VAL A 45 1.36 -1.92 -9.36
CA VAL A 45 0.32 -1.85 -8.31
C VAL A 45 0.56 -2.90 -7.22
N MET A 46 1.15 -4.06 -7.57
CA MET A 46 1.44 -5.12 -6.60
C MET A 46 2.55 -4.70 -5.65
N GLU A 47 3.66 -4.18 -6.19
CA GLU A 47 4.75 -3.63 -5.41
C GLU A 47 4.26 -2.49 -4.51
N GLY A 48 3.42 -1.59 -5.02
CA GLY A 48 2.80 -0.53 -4.24
C GLY A 48 1.97 -1.06 -3.06
N ALA A 49 1.14 -2.08 -3.31
CA ALA A 49 0.34 -2.72 -2.27
C ALA A 49 1.20 -3.40 -1.19
N LEU A 50 2.26 -4.10 -1.59
CA LEU A 50 3.18 -4.77 -0.67
C LEU A 50 3.99 -3.77 0.16
N THR A 51 4.54 -2.74 -0.49
CA THR A 51 5.29 -1.66 0.15
C THR A 51 4.45 -0.95 1.20
N LEU A 52 3.25 -0.51 0.83
CA LEU A 52 2.31 0.13 1.75
C LEU A 52 2.00 -0.80 2.93
N SER A 53 1.70 -2.07 2.66
CA SER A 53 1.35 -3.05 3.70
C SER A 53 2.46 -3.30 4.71
N GLN A 54 3.72 -3.15 4.32
CA GLN A 54 4.86 -3.30 5.24
C GLN A 54 5.04 -2.06 6.13
N ALA A 55 4.79 -0.87 5.59
CA ALA A 55 5.06 0.39 6.28
C ALA A 55 3.91 0.84 7.19
N TYR A 56 2.65 0.79 6.73
CA TYR A 56 1.54 1.43 7.43
C TYR A 56 1.34 0.99 8.90
N PRO A 57 1.55 -0.29 9.31
CA PRO A 57 1.30 -0.71 10.69
C PRO A 57 2.16 -0.03 11.76
N PHE A 58 3.24 0.65 11.35
CA PHE A 58 4.15 1.37 12.24
C PHE A 58 3.76 2.84 12.42
N PHE A 59 2.75 3.33 11.71
CA PHE A 59 2.26 4.69 11.87
C PHE A 59 1.23 4.77 13.01
N PRO A 60 1.11 5.95 13.66
CA PRO A 60 0.08 6.17 14.68
C PRO A 60 -1.34 6.01 14.12
N GLU A 61 -2.29 5.77 15.02
CA GLU A 61 -3.71 5.85 14.68
C GLU A 61 -4.07 7.24 14.11
N ASP A 62 -5.15 7.29 13.33
CA ASP A 62 -5.64 8.45 12.57
C ASP A 62 -4.69 8.94 11.46
N THR A 63 -3.66 8.15 11.10
CA THR A 63 -2.82 8.43 9.94
C THR A 63 -3.61 8.27 8.64
N ILE A 64 -3.42 9.21 7.71
CA ILE A 64 -3.99 9.21 6.37
C ILE A 64 -2.90 8.75 5.39
N HIS A 65 -3.05 7.58 4.80
CA HIS A 65 -2.12 7.03 3.82
C HIS A 65 -2.60 7.30 2.41
N VAL A 66 -1.85 8.10 1.65
CA VAL A 66 -2.10 8.32 0.22
C VAL A 66 -1.18 7.43 -0.58
N ALA A 67 -1.75 6.52 -1.37
CA ALA A 67 -1.01 5.61 -2.22
C ALA A 67 -1.43 5.78 -3.68
N VAL A 68 -0.48 6.10 -4.55
CA VAL A 68 -0.74 6.40 -5.97
C VAL A 68 0.28 5.67 -6.84
N VAL A 69 -0.13 4.49 -7.31
CA VAL A 69 0.47 3.76 -8.42
C VAL A 69 -0.69 3.45 -9.35
N ASP A 70 -0.78 4.16 -10.47
CA ASP A 70 -2.06 4.30 -11.18
C ASP A 70 -1.90 4.24 -12.70
N PRO A 71 -1.65 3.06 -13.28
CA PRO A 71 -1.63 2.87 -14.74
C PRO A 71 -2.98 3.17 -15.40
N GLY A 72 -4.07 3.17 -14.62
CA GLY A 72 -5.44 3.43 -15.10
C GLY A 72 -5.90 4.88 -14.91
N VAL A 73 -5.01 5.83 -14.62
CA VAL A 73 -5.39 7.24 -14.44
C VAL A 73 -6.17 7.76 -15.66
N GLY A 74 -7.22 8.57 -15.41
CA GLY A 74 -8.08 9.11 -16.46
C GLY A 74 -9.09 8.13 -17.08
N SER A 75 -9.09 6.86 -16.65
CA SER A 75 -10.12 5.88 -17.02
C SER A 75 -11.34 5.94 -16.07
N GLU A 76 -12.26 4.99 -16.25
CA GLU A 76 -13.44 4.77 -15.38
C GLU A 76 -13.08 4.26 -13.97
N ARG A 77 -11.79 4.02 -13.65
CA ARG A 77 -11.39 3.54 -12.32
C ARG A 77 -11.72 4.57 -11.24
N ARG A 78 -12.38 4.11 -10.19
CA ARG A 78 -12.88 4.98 -9.10
C ARG A 78 -11.71 5.55 -8.27
N PRO A 79 -11.75 6.81 -7.83
CA PRO A 79 -10.96 7.27 -6.69
C PRO A 79 -11.65 6.82 -5.39
N VAL A 80 -10.91 6.18 -4.48
CA VAL A 80 -11.51 5.61 -3.27
C VAL A 80 -10.81 6.04 -2.00
N LEU A 81 -11.58 6.00 -0.92
CA LEU A 81 -11.12 6.06 0.45
C LEU A 81 -11.53 4.79 1.19
N ILE A 82 -10.62 4.19 1.93
CA ILE A 82 -10.90 3.07 2.84
C ILE A 82 -10.66 3.55 4.27
N ASN A 83 -11.65 3.36 5.13
CA ASN A 83 -11.56 3.65 6.55
C ASN A 83 -11.58 2.33 7.34
N THR A 84 -10.51 2.03 8.09
CA THR A 84 -10.40 0.81 8.92
C THR A 84 -10.87 1.02 10.36
N GLY A 85 -11.25 2.26 10.71
CA GLY A 85 -11.52 2.71 12.07
C GLY A 85 -10.26 3.11 12.84
N ARG A 86 -9.07 2.75 12.37
CA ARG A 86 -7.77 3.17 12.94
C ARG A 86 -7.00 4.07 12.00
N GLU A 87 -7.14 3.88 10.70
CA GLU A 87 -6.40 4.60 9.67
C GLU A 87 -7.29 4.83 8.45
N ILE A 88 -6.88 5.77 7.61
CA ILE A 88 -7.56 6.10 6.37
C ILE A 88 -6.59 5.88 5.21
N PHE A 89 -7.06 5.27 4.14
CA PHE A 89 -6.27 5.01 2.93
C PHE A 89 -6.96 5.67 1.73
N ILE A 90 -6.22 6.39 0.89
CA ILE A 90 -6.76 7.17 -0.24
C ILE A 90 -5.94 6.87 -1.48
N GLY A 91 -6.62 6.54 -2.59
CA GLY A 91 -5.94 6.23 -3.84
C GLY A 91 -6.86 5.68 -4.93
N PRO A 92 -6.28 5.15 -6.03
CA PRO A 92 -7.03 4.53 -7.11
C PRO A 92 -7.64 3.20 -6.66
N ASP A 93 -8.86 2.93 -7.10
CA ASP A 93 -9.49 1.61 -6.98
C ASP A 93 -8.98 0.67 -8.07
N ASN A 94 -7.76 0.18 -7.89
CA ASN A 94 -7.09 -0.70 -8.83
C ASN A 94 -6.45 -1.92 -8.15
N GLY A 95 -6.75 -2.12 -6.87
CA GLY A 95 -6.18 -3.19 -6.06
C GLY A 95 -4.96 -2.78 -5.20
N ILE A 96 -4.47 -1.54 -5.27
CA ILE A 96 -3.36 -1.08 -4.41
C ILE A 96 -3.63 -1.29 -2.90
N PHE A 97 -4.89 -1.31 -2.48
CA PHE A 97 -5.30 -1.53 -1.08
C PHE A 97 -5.67 -2.99 -0.74
N THR A 98 -5.41 -3.95 -1.64
CA THR A 98 -5.78 -5.36 -1.43
C THR A 98 -5.27 -5.90 -0.10
N LYS A 99 -4.01 -5.63 0.26
CA LYS A 99 -3.42 -6.10 1.52
C LYS A 99 -4.02 -5.43 2.76
N VAL A 100 -4.45 -4.17 2.65
CA VAL A 100 -5.17 -3.46 3.73
C VAL A 100 -6.53 -4.11 3.95
N LEU A 101 -7.27 -4.36 2.87
CA LEU A 101 -8.59 -4.99 2.90
C LEU A 101 -8.55 -6.43 3.42
N GLN A 102 -7.46 -7.17 3.18
CA GLN A 102 -7.28 -8.54 3.69
C GLN A 102 -6.93 -8.62 5.18
N ARG A 103 -6.24 -7.62 5.74
CA ARG A 103 -5.68 -7.70 7.11
C ARG A 103 -6.66 -7.35 8.22
N GLY A 104 -7.74 -6.63 7.96
CA GLY A 104 -8.52 -6.04 9.03
C GLY A 104 -9.98 -5.77 8.71
N LYS A 105 -10.72 -5.41 9.77
CA LYS A 105 -12.11 -4.99 9.65
C LYS A 105 -12.18 -3.59 9.04
N VAL A 106 -12.52 -3.55 7.75
CA VAL A 106 -12.87 -2.30 7.07
C VAL A 106 -14.18 -1.79 7.66
N LYS A 107 -14.20 -0.54 8.10
CA LYS A 107 -15.44 0.11 8.54
C LYS A 107 -16.28 0.50 7.34
N ARG A 108 -15.66 1.18 6.37
CA ARG A 108 -16.34 1.70 5.17
C ARG A 108 -15.35 1.91 4.03
N ILE A 109 -15.88 1.89 2.81
CA ILE A 109 -15.18 2.27 1.59
C ILE A 109 -16.02 3.32 0.88
N ILE A 110 -15.41 4.44 0.49
CA ILE A 110 -16.11 5.58 -0.09
C ILE A 110 -15.55 5.80 -1.50
N HIS A 111 -16.42 5.80 -2.50
CA HIS A 111 -16.13 6.35 -3.81
C HIS A 111 -16.14 7.88 -3.71
N LEU A 112 -14.97 8.49 -3.92
CA LEU A 112 -14.78 9.93 -3.82
C LEU A 112 -15.43 10.62 -5.02
N THR A 113 -16.56 11.29 -4.80
CA THR A 113 -17.35 11.93 -5.85
C THR A 113 -17.60 13.42 -5.60
N ASN A 114 -17.39 13.88 -4.37
CA ASN A 114 -17.68 15.27 -4.02
C ASN A 114 -16.58 16.22 -4.48
N ARG A 115 -16.81 16.87 -5.62
CA ARG A 115 -15.93 17.87 -6.26
C ARG A 115 -15.51 19.02 -5.36
N LYS A 116 -16.26 19.34 -4.29
CA LYS A 116 -15.90 20.37 -3.29
C LYS A 116 -14.53 20.12 -2.66
N TYR A 117 -14.13 18.85 -2.56
CA TYR A 117 -12.90 18.43 -1.90
C TYR A 117 -11.77 18.07 -2.89
N PHE A 118 -11.95 18.39 -4.17
CA PHE A 118 -10.95 18.23 -5.22
C PHE A 118 -10.41 19.61 -5.63
N LEU A 119 -9.35 19.63 -6.44
CA LEU A 119 -9.02 20.86 -7.15
C LEU A 119 -10.07 21.17 -8.23
N ASN A 120 -10.26 22.46 -8.51
CA ASN A 120 -11.23 22.91 -9.51
C ASN A 120 -10.97 22.32 -10.90
N ASN A 121 -9.70 22.23 -11.29
CA ASN A 121 -9.28 21.68 -12.57
C ASN A 121 -8.70 20.28 -12.33
N ILE A 122 -9.42 19.25 -12.77
CA ILE A 122 -8.95 17.87 -12.67
C ILE A 122 -8.37 17.44 -14.01
N SER A 123 -7.07 17.18 -14.00
CA SER A 123 -6.32 16.69 -15.15
C SER A 123 -6.63 15.23 -15.38
N SER A 124 -6.69 14.82 -16.64
CA SER A 124 -6.87 13.41 -17.02
C SER A 124 -5.71 12.51 -16.59
N THR A 125 -4.52 13.08 -16.35
CA THR A 125 -3.30 12.32 -16.11
C THR A 125 -2.73 12.46 -14.70
N PHE A 126 -3.33 13.27 -13.81
CA PHE A 126 -2.73 13.53 -12.50
C PHE A 126 -3.72 13.63 -11.32
N HIS A 127 -4.51 12.59 -11.12
CA HIS A 127 -5.42 12.48 -9.97
C HIS A 127 -4.70 12.46 -8.61
N GLY A 128 -3.41 12.10 -8.57
CA GLY A 128 -2.56 12.25 -7.38
C GLY A 128 -2.62 13.67 -6.80
N ARG A 129 -2.37 14.67 -7.64
CA ARG A 129 -2.42 16.08 -7.28
C ARG A 129 -3.85 16.61 -7.19
N ASP A 130 -4.71 16.22 -8.13
CA ASP A 130 -6.00 16.91 -8.32
C ASP A 130 -7.14 16.34 -7.47
N VAL A 131 -7.02 15.08 -7.00
CA VAL A 131 -8.05 14.36 -6.24
C VAL A 131 -7.51 13.85 -4.91
N PHE A 132 -6.45 13.05 -4.91
CA PHE A 132 -6.02 12.33 -3.71
C PHE A 132 -5.36 13.25 -2.67
N ALA A 133 -4.42 14.09 -3.10
CA ALA A 133 -3.76 15.08 -2.26
C ALA A 133 -4.76 16.05 -1.57
N PRO A 134 -5.71 16.70 -2.26
CA PRO A 134 -6.64 17.63 -1.62
C PRO A 134 -7.62 16.91 -0.69
N VAL A 135 -8.10 15.71 -1.03
CA VAL A 135 -8.97 14.92 -0.15
C VAL A 135 -8.24 14.57 1.16
N ALA A 136 -6.99 14.09 1.08
CA ALA A 136 -6.18 13.82 2.25
C ALA A 136 -5.99 15.07 3.11
N ALA A 137 -5.73 16.22 2.47
CA ALA A 137 -5.56 17.49 3.16
C ALA A 137 -6.85 17.95 3.87
N HIS A 138 -8.01 17.84 3.24
CA HIS A 138 -9.29 18.18 3.87
C HIS A 138 -9.62 17.29 5.07
N LEU A 139 -9.40 15.98 4.96
CA LEU A 139 -9.56 15.05 6.08
C LEU A 139 -8.63 15.40 7.24
N SER A 140 -7.39 15.73 6.91
CA SER A 140 -6.37 16.14 7.88
C SER A 140 -6.74 17.44 8.63
N SER A 141 -7.60 18.27 8.02
CA SER A 141 -8.19 19.49 8.62
C SER A 141 -9.51 19.24 9.37
N GLY A 142 -9.97 17.99 9.50
CA GLY A 142 -11.15 17.62 10.27
C GLY A 142 -12.45 17.49 9.46
N VAL A 143 -12.40 17.52 8.13
CA VAL A 143 -13.58 17.21 7.29
C VAL A 143 -14.04 15.77 7.55
N ASN A 144 -15.35 15.55 7.68
CA ASN A 144 -15.88 14.21 7.90
C ASN A 144 -15.78 13.38 6.61
N ALA A 145 -15.27 12.16 6.70
CA ALA A 145 -15.15 11.26 5.56
C ALA A 145 -16.50 11.01 4.84
N ASN A 146 -17.63 11.07 5.55
CA ASN A 146 -18.98 10.93 4.99
C ASN A 146 -19.32 12.00 3.96
N GLU A 147 -18.66 13.14 3.98
CA GLU A 147 -18.93 14.25 3.06
C GLU A 147 -18.23 14.07 1.71
N LEU A 148 -17.31 13.11 1.59
CA LEU A 148 -16.41 13.01 0.44
C LEU A 148 -17.01 12.26 -0.76
N GLY A 149 -18.11 11.55 -0.55
CA GLY A 149 -18.79 10.83 -1.62
C GLY A 149 -19.70 9.72 -1.11
N SER A 150 -19.84 8.68 -1.92
CA SER A 150 -20.82 7.60 -1.70
C SER A 150 -20.15 6.33 -1.20
N GLU A 151 -20.78 5.61 -0.28
CA GLU A 151 -20.28 4.31 0.16
C GLU A 151 -20.37 3.25 -0.95
N ILE A 152 -19.38 2.36 -1.01
CA ILE A 152 -19.31 1.21 -1.91
C ILE A 152 -18.86 -0.04 -1.14
N ASP A 153 -19.19 -1.22 -1.65
CA ASP A 153 -18.89 -2.52 -1.03
C ASP A 153 -18.07 -3.46 -1.94
N ASN A 154 -17.80 -3.03 -3.17
CA ASN A 154 -17.20 -3.84 -4.22
C ASN A 154 -15.85 -3.26 -4.71
N PRO A 155 -14.83 -3.08 -3.85
CA PRO A 155 -13.51 -2.59 -4.28
C PRO A 155 -12.82 -3.59 -5.20
N ILE A 156 -11.92 -3.10 -6.06
CA ILE A 156 -11.08 -3.96 -6.88
C ILE A 156 -9.98 -4.56 -6.00
N LEU A 157 -9.77 -5.88 -6.15
CA LEU A 157 -8.72 -6.63 -5.46
C LEU A 157 -7.74 -7.23 -6.48
N LEU A 158 -6.45 -7.16 -6.16
CA LEU A 158 -5.41 -7.90 -6.87
C LEU A 158 -5.61 -9.39 -6.65
N LYS A 159 -5.36 -10.18 -7.70
CA LYS A 159 -5.19 -11.62 -7.57
C LYS A 159 -3.81 -11.88 -6.99
N LEU A 160 -3.77 -12.09 -5.68
CA LEU A 160 -2.55 -12.47 -4.98
C LEU A 160 -2.36 -13.99 -5.09
N PRO A 161 -1.13 -14.47 -5.37
CA PRO A 161 -0.86 -15.90 -5.24
C PRO A 161 -1.02 -16.29 -3.77
N PHE A 162 -1.59 -17.48 -3.53
CA PHE A 162 -1.68 -18.08 -2.20
C PHE A 162 -0.67 -19.23 -2.12
N ALA A 163 -0.12 -19.45 -0.93
CA ALA A 163 0.71 -20.62 -0.72
C ALA A 163 -0.17 -21.89 -0.68
N ILE A 164 0.36 -22.98 -1.19
CA ILE A 164 -0.30 -24.28 -1.21
C ILE A 164 0.39 -25.18 -0.18
N ILE A 165 -0.37 -25.64 0.80
CA ILE A 165 0.08 -26.61 1.81
C ILE A 165 -0.36 -28.01 1.37
N SER A 166 0.59 -28.91 1.14
CA SER A 166 0.30 -30.30 0.81
C SER A 166 1.48 -31.22 1.13
N GLY A 167 1.19 -32.38 1.74
CA GLY A 167 2.18 -33.43 1.99
C GLY A 167 3.39 -32.96 2.81
N GLY A 168 3.17 -32.17 3.86
CA GLY A 168 4.23 -31.62 4.72
C GLY A 168 5.11 -30.57 4.05
N LYS A 169 4.62 -29.90 3.01
CA LYS A 169 5.33 -28.84 2.29
C LYS A 169 4.42 -27.65 2.09
N VAL A 170 5.00 -26.44 2.18
CA VAL A 170 4.37 -25.21 1.72
C VAL A 170 5.06 -24.77 0.43
N THR A 171 4.28 -24.52 -0.61
CA THR A 171 4.76 -24.00 -1.90
C THR A 171 4.18 -22.63 -2.13
N GLY A 172 5.04 -21.63 -2.34
CA GLY A 172 4.65 -20.26 -2.62
C GLY A 172 5.47 -19.64 -3.74
N GLU A 173 5.29 -18.34 -3.93
CA GLU A 173 5.91 -17.54 -4.98
C GLU A 173 6.71 -16.38 -4.38
N LEU A 174 7.76 -15.96 -5.08
CA LEU A 174 8.43 -14.70 -4.77
C LEU A 174 7.53 -13.55 -5.21
N ILE A 175 7.18 -12.69 -4.27
CA ILE A 175 6.26 -11.56 -4.50
C ILE A 175 6.95 -10.20 -4.45
N TYR A 176 8.15 -10.13 -3.87
CA TYR A 176 8.90 -8.88 -3.80
C TYR A 176 10.41 -9.15 -3.67
N ILE A 177 11.22 -8.28 -4.28
CA ILE A 177 12.66 -8.22 -4.08
C ILE A 177 12.96 -6.83 -3.55
N ASP A 178 13.50 -6.76 -2.34
CA ASP A 178 13.80 -5.46 -1.74
C ASP A 178 15.12 -4.87 -2.25
N GLY A 179 15.41 -3.63 -1.83
CA GLY A 179 16.63 -2.93 -2.24
C GLY A 179 17.95 -3.54 -1.76
N TYR A 180 17.90 -4.49 -0.81
CA TYR A 180 19.08 -5.25 -0.36
C TYR A 180 19.27 -6.55 -1.13
N GLY A 181 18.32 -6.91 -2.01
CA GLY A 181 18.30 -8.16 -2.75
C GLY A 181 17.64 -9.31 -1.99
N ASN A 182 16.92 -9.04 -0.90
CA ASN A 182 16.17 -10.06 -0.19
C ASN A 182 15.00 -10.54 -1.04
N LEU A 183 14.78 -11.84 -1.06
CA LEU A 183 13.67 -12.46 -1.77
C LEU A 183 12.52 -12.70 -0.78
N ILE A 184 11.42 -11.99 -0.96
CA ILE A 184 10.25 -12.05 -0.08
C ILE A 184 9.17 -12.88 -0.79
N SER A 185 8.71 -13.93 -0.10
CA SER A 185 7.68 -14.83 -0.61
C SER A 185 6.29 -14.51 -0.07
N ASN A 186 5.25 -15.06 -0.67
CA ASN A 186 3.88 -15.01 -0.14
C ASN A 186 3.61 -16.01 0.99
N ILE A 187 4.61 -16.80 1.39
CA ILE A 187 4.50 -17.77 2.48
C ILE A 187 4.58 -17.04 3.81
N THR A 188 3.54 -17.21 4.63
CA THR A 188 3.42 -16.61 5.97
C THR A 188 4.09 -17.46 7.04
N GLU A 189 4.38 -16.83 8.18
CA GLU A 189 4.90 -17.54 9.35
C GLU A 189 3.90 -18.59 9.87
N GLU A 190 2.59 -18.30 9.83
CA GLU A 190 1.55 -19.25 10.23
C GLU A 190 1.55 -20.51 9.34
N GLU A 191 1.66 -20.34 8.03
CA GLU A 191 1.77 -21.46 7.09
C GLU A 191 3.05 -22.27 7.32
N ILE A 192 4.17 -21.62 7.66
CA ILE A 192 5.41 -22.31 8.04
C ILE A 192 5.22 -23.10 9.35
N ARG A 193 4.62 -22.49 10.38
CA ARG A 193 4.35 -23.11 11.68
C ARG A 193 3.37 -24.27 11.60
N SER A 194 2.54 -24.31 10.56
CA SER A 194 1.65 -25.45 10.28
C SER A 194 2.40 -26.71 9.83
N LEU A 195 3.67 -26.58 9.42
CA LEU A 195 4.53 -27.73 9.11
C LEU A 195 5.10 -28.33 10.40
N GLU A 196 5.10 -29.66 10.49
CA GLU A 196 5.77 -30.36 11.59
C GLU A 196 7.30 -30.18 11.48
N HIS A 197 7.97 -29.92 12.61
CA HIS A 197 9.44 -29.84 12.78
C HIS A 197 10.18 -28.65 12.12
N GLU A 198 10.06 -27.45 12.69
CA GLU A 198 10.79 -26.22 12.28
C GLU A 198 12.31 -26.42 12.13
N ASP A 199 12.95 -27.20 13.01
CA ASP A 199 14.41 -27.44 12.99
C ASP A 199 14.90 -28.24 11.76
N SER A 200 13.97 -28.88 11.04
CA SER A 200 14.26 -29.69 9.86
C SER A 200 13.88 -29.01 8.54
N LEU A 201 13.48 -27.74 8.59
CA LEU A 201 12.92 -27.05 7.45
C LEU A 201 13.96 -26.91 6.33
N ILE A 202 13.55 -27.23 5.11
CA ILE A 202 14.39 -27.11 3.91
C ILE A 202 13.69 -26.15 2.94
N VAL A 203 14.32 -25.01 2.69
CA VAL A 203 13.85 -24.06 1.67
C VAL A 203 14.51 -24.43 0.34
N LYS A 204 13.69 -24.67 -0.68
CA LYS A 204 14.16 -24.94 -2.05
C LYS A 204 13.74 -23.80 -2.96
N LEU A 205 14.72 -23.18 -3.62
CA LEU A 205 14.50 -22.15 -4.62
C LEU A 205 15.29 -22.49 -5.88
N ASN A 206 14.61 -22.88 -6.95
CA ASN A 206 15.22 -23.43 -8.17
C ASN A 206 16.22 -24.56 -7.83
N LYS A 207 17.51 -24.36 -8.14
CA LYS A 207 18.59 -25.32 -7.86
C LYS A 207 19.22 -25.13 -6.48
N ARG A 208 18.84 -24.08 -5.73
CA ARG A 208 19.38 -23.77 -4.41
C ARG A 208 18.56 -24.47 -3.32
N VAL A 209 19.26 -24.98 -2.33
CA VAL A 209 18.68 -25.63 -1.14
C VAL A 209 19.30 -24.99 0.08
N ILE A 210 18.47 -24.39 0.93
CA ILE A 210 18.85 -23.79 2.21
C ILE A 210 18.28 -24.69 3.30
N LYS A 211 19.12 -25.05 4.27
CA LYS A 211 18.73 -25.93 5.39
C LYS A 211 18.60 -25.12 6.66
N GLY A 212 17.50 -25.33 7.37
CA GLY A 212 17.16 -24.62 8.58
C GLY A 212 16.66 -23.20 8.31
N MET A 213 15.97 -22.66 9.31
CA MET A 213 15.61 -21.25 9.38
C MET A 213 16.60 -20.51 10.27
N LYS A 214 16.90 -19.27 9.91
CA LYS A 214 17.76 -18.36 10.68
C LYS A 214 16.97 -17.08 10.97
N ASN A 215 17.29 -16.43 12.08
CA ASN A 215 16.56 -15.25 12.53
C ASN A 215 17.13 -13.97 11.91
N THR A 216 18.43 -13.95 11.62
CA THR A 216 19.12 -12.77 11.10
C THR A 216 20.32 -13.12 10.22
N TYR A 217 20.80 -12.15 9.44
CA TYR A 217 21.98 -12.30 8.57
C TYR A 217 23.24 -12.71 9.33
N SER A 218 23.40 -12.31 10.59
CA SER A 218 24.57 -12.67 11.40
C SER A 218 24.58 -14.14 11.84
N ASP A 219 23.47 -14.86 11.69
CA ASP A 219 23.40 -16.29 12.03
C ASP A 219 24.03 -17.18 10.94
N VAL A 220 24.46 -16.59 9.82
CA VAL A 220 25.12 -17.26 8.70
C VAL A 220 26.45 -16.59 8.38
N GLY A 221 27.39 -17.35 7.80
CA GLY A 221 28.65 -16.78 7.29
C GLY A 221 28.40 -15.89 6.08
N ALA A 222 29.34 -14.99 5.78
CA ALA A 222 29.24 -14.11 4.62
C ALA A 222 29.16 -14.91 3.30
N GLY A 223 28.20 -14.57 2.44
CA GLY A 223 27.92 -15.19 1.14
C GLY A 223 26.47 -15.01 0.70
#